data_AF-A0A915YFS1-F1
#
_entry.id   AF-A0A915YFS1-F1
#
_cell.length_a   1.000
_cell.length_b   1.000
_cell.length_c   1.000
_cell.angle_alpha   90.00
_cell.angle_beta   90.00
_cell.angle_gamma   90.00
#
_symmetry.space_group_name_H-M   'P 1'
#
loop_
_entity.id
_entity.type
_entity.pdbx_description
1 polymer ?
#
loop_
_entity_poly.entity_id
_entity_poly.type
_entity_poly.pdbx_seq_one_letter_code
_entity_poly.pdbx_strand_id
1 'polypeptide(L)'
;MKCSLSFILIILCAFCSCIQAQNVGIGTPEPKHKLVVEGDRINLQNKEQTKFFYARTDGDEIDITTVGSHFWITAEEDKHIILNPNNSSSGNVGVGTYNPTEKLHIDGGLRVQSLEGEGNRIIYASPSGILSSSQVDISALERSNQALKEKVEEQAQLIQDLIQRIEQLEQP
;
A
#
# COMPACT_ATOMS: atom_id res chain seq x y z
N MET A 1 -18.12 27.28 -57.88
CA MET A 1 -17.53 28.38 -57.08
C MET A 1 -17.19 27.82 -55.71
N LYS A 2 -15.92 27.93 -55.31
CA LYS A 2 -15.31 27.19 -54.20
C LYS A 2 -15.83 27.67 -52.85
N CYS A 3 -16.39 26.75 -52.07
CA CYS A 3 -16.65 26.94 -50.65
C CYS A 3 -15.30 26.87 -49.92
N SER A 4 -14.81 28.01 -49.40
CA SER A 4 -13.55 28.07 -48.66
C SER A 4 -13.84 28.14 -47.16
N LEU A 5 -13.54 27.03 -46.50
CA LEU A 5 -13.39 26.87 -45.06
C LEU A 5 -12.33 27.87 -44.55
N SER A 6 -12.69 28.77 -43.63
CA SER A 6 -11.71 29.43 -42.74
C SER A 6 -12.40 29.82 -41.43
N PHE A 7 -12.82 28.78 -40.71
CA PHE A 7 -13.00 28.80 -39.26
C PHE A 7 -11.60 28.95 -38.65
N ILE A 8 -11.24 30.13 -38.16
CA ILE A 8 -10.32 30.41 -37.02
C ILE A 8 -10.47 31.91 -36.77
N LEU A 9 -11.50 32.27 -36.01
CA LEU A 9 -11.66 33.59 -35.39
C LEU A 9 -12.05 33.39 -33.93
N ILE A 10 -11.16 32.73 -33.17
CA ILE A 10 -11.15 32.77 -31.69
C ILE A 10 -9.69 32.68 -31.23
N ILE A 11 -8.82 33.57 -31.70
CA ILE A 11 -7.58 33.90 -31.01
C ILE A 11 -7.39 35.41 -31.16
N LEU A 12 -7.21 36.09 -30.02
CA LEU A 12 -6.78 37.49 -29.90
C LEU A 12 -7.82 38.56 -30.30
N CYS A 13 -8.64 39.01 -29.34
CA CYS A 13 -8.92 40.43 -29.04
C CYS A 13 -10.09 40.60 -28.06
N ALA A 14 -9.85 40.26 -26.79
CA ALA A 14 -10.36 41.08 -25.69
C ALA A 14 -9.13 41.62 -24.92
N PHE A 15 -8.36 42.47 -25.59
CA PHE A 15 -7.67 43.56 -24.90
C PHE A 15 -8.76 44.54 -24.46
N CYS A 16 -9.45 44.22 -23.36
CA CYS A 16 -10.25 45.17 -22.60
C CYS A 16 -9.52 45.38 -21.27
N SER A 17 -8.58 46.33 -21.28
CA SER A 17 -8.20 47.15 -20.12
C SER A 17 -8.03 46.44 -18.76
N CYS A 18 -7.26 45.35 -18.70
CA CYS A 18 -6.64 44.80 -17.48
C CYS A 18 -5.79 43.57 -17.85
N ILE A 19 -4.54 43.73 -18.30
CA ILE A 19 -3.56 42.63 -18.30
C ILE A 19 -2.87 42.49 -16.92
N GLN A 20 -3.56 42.94 -15.86
CA GLN A 20 -3.28 42.57 -14.47
C GLN A 20 -4.06 41.32 -14.02
N ALA A 21 -4.70 40.58 -14.92
CA ALA A 21 -5.26 39.28 -14.59
C ALA A 21 -4.11 38.27 -14.44
N GLN A 22 -3.62 38.14 -13.22
CA GLN A 22 -2.54 37.24 -12.82
C GLN A 22 -2.87 35.73 -12.97
N ASN A 23 -4.05 35.38 -13.49
CA ASN A 23 -4.64 34.04 -13.49
C ASN A 23 -5.23 33.70 -14.88
N VAL A 24 -5.14 32.44 -15.29
CA VAL A 24 -5.69 31.90 -16.55
C VAL A 24 -6.93 31.06 -16.24
N GLY A 25 -8.06 31.40 -16.86
CA GLY A 25 -9.29 30.62 -16.81
C GLY A 25 -9.58 29.93 -18.14
N ILE A 26 -9.85 28.62 -18.12
CA ILE A 26 -10.40 27.88 -19.26
C ILE A 26 -11.81 27.44 -18.85
N GLY A 27 -12.83 27.89 -19.58
CA GLY A 27 -14.24 27.62 -19.23
C GLY A 27 -14.80 28.53 -18.13
N THR A 28 -13.98 29.35 -17.47
CA THR A 28 -14.38 30.28 -16.40
C THR A 28 -13.86 31.69 -16.64
N PRO A 29 -14.70 32.74 -16.57
CA PRO A 29 -14.27 34.13 -16.75
C PRO A 29 -13.62 34.73 -15.49
N GLU A 30 -13.79 34.12 -14.32
CA GLU A 30 -13.34 34.64 -13.02
C GLU A 30 -12.48 33.62 -12.25
N PRO A 31 -11.26 33.28 -12.73
CA PRO A 31 -10.42 32.27 -12.09
C PRO A 31 -9.91 32.72 -10.71
N LYS A 32 -10.27 31.99 -9.65
CA LYS A 32 -9.84 32.24 -8.26
C LYS A 32 -8.41 31.78 -7.95
N HIS A 33 -7.82 30.97 -8.82
CA HIS A 33 -6.44 30.49 -8.71
C HIS A 33 -5.68 30.75 -10.00
N LYS A 34 -4.35 30.58 -9.97
CA LYS A 34 -3.44 30.88 -11.09
C LYS A 34 -3.82 30.19 -12.40
N LEU A 35 -4.32 28.96 -12.30
CA LEU A 35 -4.93 28.24 -13.40
C LEU A 35 -6.21 27.60 -12.86
N VAL A 36 -7.33 27.90 -13.50
CA VAL A 36 -8.62 27.24 -13.24
C VAL A 36 -9.16 26.70 -14.55
N VAL A 37 -9.55 25.43 -14.55
CA VAL A 37 -10.20 24.77 -15.68
C VAL A 37 -11.57 24.29 -15.21
N GLU A 38 -12.63 24.89 -15.73
CA GLU A 38 -14.02 24.45 -15.57
C GLU A 38 -14.42 23.69 -16.84
N GLY A 39 -14.14 22.39 -16.87
CA GLY A 39 -14.34 21.58 -18.08
C GLY A 39 -14.20 20.07 -17.89
N ASP A 40 -14.49 19.59 -16.68
CA ASP A 40 -14.50 18.18 -16.25
C ASP A 40 -13.18 17.40 -16.30
N ARG A 41 -12.31 17.64 -17.28
CA ARG A 41 -11.06 16.89 -17.50
C ARG A 41 -9.89 17.79 -17.90
N ILE A 42 -8.70 17.49 -17.39
CA ILE A 42 -7.42 18.11 -17.81
C ILE A 42 -6.50 17.00 -18.29
N ASN A 43 -5.91 17.13 -19.48
CA ASN A 43 -5.04 16.11 -20.07
C ASN A 43 -3.67 16.69 -20.46
N LEU A 44 -2.60 16.09 -19.93
CA LEU A 44 -1.21 16.34 -20.31
C LEU A 44 -0.70 15.13 -21.07
N GLN A 45 -0.29 15.32 -22.32
CA GLN A 45 0.05 14.22 -23.20
C GLN A 45 1.33 14.46 -23.98
N ASN A 46 2.04 13.38 -24.34
CA ASN A 46 3.11 13.49 -25.31
C ASN A 46 2.55 13.74 -26.72
N LYS A 47 3.42 14.20 -27.62
CA LYS A 47 3.06 14.54 -29.01
C LYS A 47 2.44 13.35 -29.75
N GLU A 48 2.93 12.15 -29.48
CA GLU A 48 2.48 10.92 -30.12
C GLU A 48 1.17 10.38 -29.54
N GLN A 49 0.63 10.99 -28.46
CA GLN A 49 -0.62 10.57 -27.83
C GLN A 49 -0.58 9.09 -27.41
N THR A 50 0.51 8.70 -26.77
CA THR A 50 0.70 7.33 -26.23
C THR A 50 0.89 7.34 -24.72
N LYS A 51 1.21 8.50 -24.15
CA LYS A 51 1.42 8.71 -22.72
C LYS A 51 0.63 9.93 -22.29
N PHE A 52 -0.16 9.75 -21.24
CA PHE A 52 -1.08 10.77 -20.76
C PHE A 52 -1.10 10.76 -19.25
N PHE A 53 -1.22 11.94 -18.67
CA PHE A 53 -1.67 12.17 -17.31
C PHE A 53 -2.94 12.99 -17.43
N TYR A 54 -4.06 12.49 -16.94
CA TYR A 54 -5.27 13.30 -16.85
C TYR A 54 -5.93 13.21 -15.49
N ALA A 55 -6.51 14.33 -15.09
CA ALA A 55 -7.36 14.45 -13.92
C ALA A 55 -8.80 14.65 -14.39
N ARG A 56 -9.77 14.00 -13.73
CA ARG A 56 -11.19 14.14 -14.06
C ARG A 56 -12.06 14.39 -12.83
N THR A 57 -13.20 15.03 -13.05
CA THR A 57 -14.22 15.35 -12.03
C THR A 57 -15.64 15.02 -12.48
N ASP A 58 -15.82 14.31 -13.61
CA ASP A 58 -17.11 13.92 -14.19
C ASP A 58 -17.63 12.55 -13.75
N GLY A 59 -16.92 11.85 -12.85
CA GLY A 59 -17.32 10.54 -12.31
C GLY A 59 -17.86 10.61 -10.89
N ASP A 60 -18.15 9.43 -10.34
CA ASP A 60 -18.48 9.26 -8.92
C ASP A 60 -17.28 9.64 -8.02
N GLU A 61 -16.05 9.47 -8.52
CA GLU A 61 -14.80 9.89 -7.88
C GLU A 61 -14.06 10.98 -8.66
N ILE A 62 -13.25 11.76 -7.91
CA ILE A 62 -12.17 12.57 -8.48
C ILE A 62 -10.93 11.70 -8.53
N ASP A 63 -10.41 11.44 -9.73
CA ASP A 63 -9.22 10.63 -9.89
C ASP A 63 -8.15 11.29 -10.78
N ILE A 64 -6.97 10.70 -10.67
CA ILE A 64 -5.79 11.01 -11.46
C ILE A 64 -5.35 9.72 -12.11
N THR A 65 -5.23 9.72 -13.44
CA THR A 65 -4.87 8.53 -14.20
C THR A 65 -3.64 8.78 -15.06
N THR A 66 -2.69 7.85 -15.04
CA THR A 66 -1.58 7.79 -15.99
C THR A 66 -1.74 6.64 -16.97
N VAL A 67 -1.48 6.90 -18.26
CA VAL A 67 -1.51 5.91 -19.33
C VAL A 67 -0.15 5.84 -20.01
N GLY A 68 0.27 4.65 -20.43
CA GLY A 68 1.49 4.42 -21.21
C GLY A 68 2.80 4.40 -20.42
N SER A 69 2.77 4.67 -19.11
CA SER A 69 3.92 4.53 -18.20
C SER A 69 3.49 4.52 -16.73
N HIS A 70 4.46 4.39 -15.81
CA HIS A 70 4.23 4.45 -14.36
C HIS A 70 3.95 5.88 -13.88
N PHE A 71 3.11 6.00 -12.86
CA PHE A 71 2.91 7.25 -12.13
C PHE A 71 3.96 7.38 -11.02
N TRP A 72 4.91 8.29 -11.21
CA TRP A 72 5.91 8.61 -10.20
C TRP A 72 5.46 9.81 -9.38
N ILE A 73 5.35 9.63 -8.06
CA ILE A 73 5.25 10.73 -7.11
C ILE A 73 6.55 10.74 -6.32
N THR A 74 7.31 11.81 -6.44
CA THR A 74 8.62 11.96 -5.80
C THR A 74 8.68 13.29 -5.06
N ALA A 75 9.30 13.27 -3.89
CA ALA A 75 9.74 14.48 -3.19
C ALA A 75 11.27 14.49 -3.20
N GLU A 76 11.85 15.63 -3.55
CA GLU A 76 13.30 15.82 -3.57
C GLU A 76 13.80 16.38 -2.23
N GLU A 77 15.09 16.25 -1.96
CA GLU A 77 15.73 16.67 -0.70
C GLU A 77 15.13 15.94 0.53
N ASP A 78 15.23 16.55 1.72
CA ASP A 78 14.67 16.03 2.99
C ASP A 78 13.14 16.24 3.07
N LYS A 79 12.42 15.96 1.99
CA LYS A 79 10.96 16.11 1.91
C LYS A 79 10.26 14.76 1.88
N HIS A 80 8.97 14.78 2.25
CA HIS A 80 8.16 13.57 2.37
C HIS A 80 6.94 13.65 1.48
N ILE A 81 6.56 12.50 0.91
CA ILE A 81 5.22 12.32 0.33
C ILE A 81 4.28 11.97 1.46
N ILE A 82 3.31 12.85 1.73
CA ILE A 82 2.33 12.70 2.80
C ILE A 82 0.97 12.38 2.17
N LEU A 83 0.49 11.16 2.40
CA LEU A 83 -0.88 10.76 2.10
C LEU A 83 -1.71 10.89 3.38
N ASN A 84 -2.28 12.07 3.61
CA ASN A 84 -3.09 12.37 4.79
C ASN A 84 -4.53 12.73 4.38
N PRO A 85 -5.46 11.78 4.37
CA PRO A 85 -6.86 12.05 4.08
C PRO A 85 -7.49 12.86 5.24
N ASN A 86 -7.52 14.20 5.09
CA ASN A 86 -8.14 15.24 5.93
C ASN A 86 -7.98 15.14 7.47
N ASN A 87 -7.56 16.25 8.07
CA ASN A 87 -7.37 16.52 9.51
C ASN A 87 -8.58 16.27 10.45
N SER A 88 -9.75 15.88 9.96
CA SER A 88 -10.94 15.60 10.79
C SER A 88 -11.06 14.12 11.17
N SER A 89 -9.96 13.47 11.59
CA SER A 89 -9.90 12.09 12.14
C SER A 89 -10.56 10.93 11.33
N SER A 90 -11.26 11.19 10.23
CA SER A 90 -12.16 10.26 9.54
C SER A 90 -11.66 9.77 8.19
N GLY A 91 -10.48 10.20 7.74
CA GLY A 91 -9.88 9.69 6.51
C GLY A 91 -8.96 8.49 6.76
N ASN A 92 -9.02 7.54 5.83
CA ASN A 92 -8.20 6.33 5.80
C ASN A 92 -7.63 6.12 4.39
N VAL A 93 -6.50 5.42 4.27
CA VAL A 93 -5.92 5.02 2.99
C VAL A 93 -6.34 3.59 2.68
N GLY A 94 -7.14 3.42 1.63
CA GLY A 94 -7.53 2.12 1.08
C GLY A 94 -6.62 1.71 -0.07
N VAL A 95 -6.12 0.48 -0.06
CA VAL A 95 -5.44 -0.14 -1.20
C VAL A 95 -6.24 -1.37 -1.60
N GLY A 96 -6.85 -1.34 -2.79
CA GLY A 96 -7.73 -2.41 -3.26
C GLY A 96 -9.14 -2.41 -2.65
N THR A 97 -9.46 -1.46 -1.76
CA THR A 97 -10.78 -1.33 -1.12
C THR A 97 -11.30 0.10 -1.17
N TYR A 98 -12.60 0.26 -1.41
CA TYR A 98 -13.30 1.54 -1.38
C TYR A 98 -13.84 1.91 0.00
N ASN A 99 -13.91 0.96 0.93
CA ASN A 99 -14.47 1.13 2.27
C ASN A 99 -13.44 0.78 3.35
N PRO A 100 -12.36 1.57 3.51
CA PRO A 100 -11.34 1.31 4.51
C PRO A 100 -11.88 1.50 5.94
N THR A 101 -11.83 0.46 6.77
CA THR A 101 -12.25 0.49 8.17
C THR A 101 -11.13 0.85 9.14
N GLU A 102 -9.88 0.82 8.66
CA GLU A 102 -8.66 1.14 9.42
C GLU A 102 -7.85 2.22 8.71
N LYS A 103 -6.96 2.92 9.44
CA LYS A 103 -6.15 4.03 8.91
C LYS A 103 -5.39 3.70 7.62
N LEU A 104 -4.92 2.46 7.54
CA LEU A 104 -4.46 1.81 6.32
C LEU A 104 -5.18 0.47 6.20
N HIS A 105 -6.00 0.29 5.16
CA HIS A 105 -6.69 -0.96 4.87
C HIS A 105 -6.27 -1.46 3.49
N ILE A 106 -5.67 -2.64 3.44
CA ILE A 106 -5.27 -3.32 2.21
C ILE A 106 -6.16 -4.53 2.03
N ASP A 107 -6.99 -4.54 0.99
CA ASP A 107 -7.78 -5.72 0.59
C ASP A 107 -6.96 -6.50 -0.45
N GLY A 108 -6.14 -7.44 0.03
CA GLY A 108 -5.20 -8.20 -0.78
C GLY A 108 -3.92 -8.57 -0.04
N GLY A 109 -2.88 -8.91 -0.80
CA GLY A 109 -1.56 -9.26 -0.25
C GLY A 109 -0.68 -8.04 0.03
N LEU A 110 -0.03 -8.02 1.19
CA LEU A 110 1.02 -7.05 1.54
C LEU A 110 2.39 -7.77 1.58
N ARG A 111 3.35 -7.30 0.78
CA ARG A 111 4.75 -7.76 0.85
C ARG A 111 5.62 -6.73 1.55
N VAL A 112 6.31 -7.15 2.61
CA VAL A 112 7.32 -6.35 3.34
C VAL A 112 8.68 -7.03 3.17
N GLN A 113 9.55 -6.45 2.35
CA GLN A 113 10.82 -7.07 1.94
C GLN A 113 11.87 -7.15 3.05
N SER A 114 11.87 -6.23 4.02
CA SER A 114 12.82 -6.27 5.15
C SER A 114 12.64 -7.49 6.08
N LEU A 115 11.59 -8.29 5.87
CA LEU A 115 11.27 -9.50 6.64
C LEU A 115 11.65 -10.80 5.89
N GLU A 116 12.45 -10.69 4.82
CA GLU A 116 12.82 -11.83 3.96
C GLU A 116 13.59 -12.94 4.69
N GLY A 117 13.34 -14.18 4.28
CA GLY A 117 13.94 -15.43 4.76
C GLY A 117 13.23 -16.64 4.16
N GLU A 118 13.80 -17.84 4.30
CA GLU A 118 13.18 -19.07 3.80
C GLU A 118 12.08 -19.56 4.75
N GLY A 119 10.98 -20.09 4.17
CA GLY A 119 9.88 -20.69 4.91
C GLY A 119 8.87 -19.71 5.52
N ASN A 120 7.89 -20.26 6.26
CA ASN A 120 6.90 -19.46 6.98
C ASN A 120 7.52 -18.93 8.28
N ARG A 121 7.38 -17.62 8.51
CA ARG A 121 7.94 -16.95 9.69
C ARG A 121 6.84 -16.30 10.52
N ILE A 122 7.04 -16.29 11.83
CA ILE A 122 6.20 -15.52 12.74
C ILE A 122 6.70 -14.08 12.73
N ILE A 123 5.78 -13.13 12.49
CA ILE A 123 6.04 -11.69 12.51
C ILE A 123 5.45 -11.14 13.81
N TYR A 124 6.19 -10.26 14.47
CA TYR A 124 5.70 -9.49 15.61
C TYR A 124 5.72 -8.00 15.30
N ALA A 125 4.83 -7.23 15.94
CA ALA A 125 4.91 -5.78 15.94
C ALA A 125 5.69 -5.33 17.19
N SER A 126 6.64 -4.42 17.02
CA SER A 126 7.26 -3.71 18.13
C SER A 126 6.21 -2.85 18.87
N PRO A 127 6.53 -2.32 20.07
CA PRO A 127 5.67 -1.33 20.72
C PRO A 127 5.40 -0.07 19.88
N SER A 128 6.27 0.23 18.91
CA SER A 128 6.10 1.32 17.94
C SER A 128 5.36 0.91 16.66
N GLY A 129 4.85 -0.33 16.57
CA GLY A 129 4.09 -0.82 15.41
C GLY A 129 4.93 -1.26 14.22
N ILE A 130 6.25 -1.34 14.34
CA ILE A 130 7.13 -1.84 13.28
C ILE A 130 7.04 -3.37 13.27
N LEU A 131 6.68 -3.93 12.11
CA LEU A 131 6.70 -5.36 11.89
C LEU A 131 8.15 -5.86 11.80
N SER A 132 8.48 -6.91 12.55
CA SER A 132 9.79 -7.54 12.57
C SER A 132 9.64 -9.07 12.58
N SER A 133 10.61 -9.76 11.98
CA SER A 133 10.61 -11.23 11.93
C SER A 133 11.19 -11.76 13.23
N SER A 134 10.48 -12.68 13.90
CA SER A 134 11.05 -13.39 15.05
C SER A 134 11.73 -14.65 14.57
N GLN A 135 12.90 -14.95 15.14
CA GLN A 135 13.35 -16.32 15.26
C GLN A 135 12.80 -16.78 16.60
N VAL A 136 11.62 -17.41 16.62
CA VAL A 136 11.11 -18.03 17.85
C VAL A 136 12.10 -19.13 18.23
N ASP A 137 12.91 -18.88 19.26
CA ASP A 137 13.88 -19.84 19.75
C ASP A 137 13.13 -20.94 20.53
N ILE A 138 12.90 -22.07 19.87
CA ILE A 138 12.28 -23.26 20.47
C ILE A 138 13.30 -24.22 21.11
N SER A 139 14.60 -23.88 21.09
CA SER A 139 15.67 -24.79 21.52
C SER A 139 15.55 -25.18 22.99
N ALA A 140 14.99 -24.30 23.83
CA ALA A 140 14.74 -24.59 25.25
C ALA A 140 13.61 -25.62 25.42
N LEU A 141 12.54 -25.51 24.63
CA LEU A 141 11.42 -26.44 24.66
C LEU A 141 11.83 -27.81 24.09
N GLU A 142 12.60 -27.81 23.00
CA GLU A 142 13.17 -29.03 22.41
C GLU A 142 14.04 -29.78 23.41
N ARG A 143 14.94 -29.08 24.12
CA ARG A 143 15.77 -29.66 25.20
C ARG A 143 14.92 -30.25 26.34
N SER A 144 13.88 -29.55 26.79
CA SER A 144 12.98 -30.06 27.83
C SER A 144 12.22 -31.32 27.38
N ASN A 145 11.76 -31.34 26.13
CA ASN A 145 11.03 -32.48 25.58
C ASN A 145 11.94 -33.71 25.40
N GLN A 146 13.20 -33.50 25.01
CA GLN A 146 14.21 -34.56 24.94
C GLN A 146 14.45 -35.19 26.33
N ALA A 147 14.71 -34.36 27.35
CA ALA A 147 14.95 -34.83 28.70
C ALA A 147 13.74 -35.57 29.31
N LEU A 148 12.51 -35.14 28.98
CA LEU A 148 11.30 -35.84 29.38
C LEU A 148 11.19 -37.22 28.72
N LYS A 149 11.55 -37.35 27.44
CA LYS A 149 11.57 -38.64 26.75
C LYS A 149 12.55 -39.61 27.40
N GLU A 150 13.75 -39.15 27.72
CA GLU A 150 14.78 -39.97 28.38
C GLU A 150 14.29 -40.49 29.74
N LYS A 151 13.64 -39.64 30.55
CA LYS A 151 13.06 -40.06 31.84
C LYS A 151 11.95 -41.10 31.68
N VAL A 152 11.13 -40.97 30.64
CA VAL A 152 10.06 -41.94 30.37
C VAL A 152 10.65 -43.28 29.92
N GLU A 153 11.69 -43.28 29.09
CA GLU A 153 12.40 -44.49 28.68
C GLU A 153 13.10 -45.18 29.86
N GLU A 154 13.75 -44.41 30.74
CA GLU A 154 14.37 -44.95 31.96
C GLU A 154 13.34 -45.64 32.87
N GLN A 155 12.17 -45.00 33.08
CA GLN A 155 11.09 -45.61 33.85
C GLN A 155 10.52 -46.87 33.19
N ALA A 156 10.38 -46.86 31.86
CA ALA A 156 9.92 -48.04 31.13
C ALA A 156 10.88 -49.22 31.30
N GLN A 157 12.19 -48.97 31.22
CA GLN A 157 13.21 -50.01 31.42
C GLN A 157 13.20 -50.55 32.86
N LEU A 158 13.05 -49.67 33.85
CA LEU A 158 12.96 -50.08 35.26
C LEU A 158 11.73 -50.96 35.52
N ILE A 159 10.58 -50.62 34.92
CA ILE A 159 9.38 -51.44 35.00
C ILE A 159 9.60 -52.82 34.38
N GLN A 160 10.26 -52.90 33.21
CA GLN A 160 10.58 -54.18 32.58
C GLN A 160 11.52 -55.04 33.45
N ASP A 161 12.55 -54.45 34.05
CA ASP A 161 13.46 -55.17 34.97
C ASP A 161 12.70 -55.66 36.22
N LEU A 162 11.80 -54.85 36.77
CA LEU A 162 10.95 -55.25 37.89
C LEU A 162 10.03 -56.42 37.52
N ILE A 163 9.39 -56.38 36.35
CA ILE A 163 8.57 -57.49 35.84
C ILE A 163 9.41 -58.76 35.75
N GLN A 164 10.58 -58.69 35.14
CA GLN A 164 11.46 -59.84 34.97
C GLN A 164 11.94 -60.42 36.32
N ARG A 165 12.24 -59.57 37.31
CA ARG A 165 12.58 -60.02 38.67
C ARG A 165 11.41 -60.67 39.39
N ILE A 166 10.19 -60.14 39.22
CA ILE A 166 8.97 -60.76 39.78
C ILE A 166 8.76 -62.13 39.15
N GLU A 167 8.89 -62.27 37.83
CA GLU A 167 8.79 -63.56 37.12
C GLU A 167 9.83 -64.58 37.61
N GLN A 168 11.05 -64.14 37.96
CA GLN A 168 12.08 -65.02 38.54
C GLN A 168 11.75 -65.49 39.97
N LEU A 169 11.06 -64.66 40.76
CA LEU A 169 10.63 -65.01 42.12
C LEU A 169 9.39 -65.91 42.15
N GLU A 170 8.60 -65.91 41.07
CA GLU A 170 7.42 -66.77 40.90
C GLU A 170 7.74 -68.17 40.33
N GLN A 171 9.01 -68.45 39.99
CA GLN A 171 9.41 -69.82 39.61
C GLN A 171 9.47 -70.73 40.87
N PRO A 172 8.79 -71.89 40.84
CA PRO A 172 8.60 -72.78 42.00
C PRO A 172 9.87 -73.50 42.47
#